data_AF-A0A2H0YDQ5-F1
#
_entry.id   AF-A0A2H0YDQ5-F1
#
_cell.length_a   1.000
_cell.length_b   1.000
_cell.length_c   1.000
_cell.angle_alpha   90.00
_cell.angle_beta   90.00
_cell.angle_gamma   90.00
#
_symmetry.space_group_name_H-M   'P 1'
#
loop_
_entity.id
_entity.type
_entity.pdbx_description
1 polymer ?
#
loop_
_entity_poly.entity_id
_entity_poly.type
_entity_poly.pdbx_seq_one_letter_code
_entity_poly.pdbx_strand_id
1 'polypeptide(L)'
;MQMSATKRTITGKTSIKHLGIYPFTQKRGKLHSEVMWETRPKYLAEFMTVYDLGLDEEICKSCDSIRDKEINQLKEENKKLKQLTKFYKDEIKSLEFKAALHEEAVSIKEIAEEFTSSPEGKKAWDDAWEDRAKELKELVEQGKMSRIKFYRLLSGVDQKTLAGKLGTKQPNITRIEKPGYQPNVDTLKKLAKILGVKMEDLIER
;
A
#
# COMPACT_ATOMS: atom_id res chain seq x y z
N MET A 1 31.30 24.65 34.22
CA MET A 1 29.95 24.85 33.65
C MET A 1 29.54 23.58 32.94
N GLN A 2 28.76 22.74 33.62
CA GLN A 2 28.20 21.50 33.09
C GLN A 2 26.92 21.83 32.33
N MET A 3 26.78 21.35 31.09
CA MET A 3 25.49 21.35 30.38
C MET A 3 25.01 19.90 30.24
N SER A 4 23.87 19.67 30.88
CA SER A 4 23.22 18.38 31.10
C SER A 4 22.42 17.97 29.86
N ALA A 5 22.68 16.77 29.34
CA ALA A 5 21.89 16.18 28.26
C ALA A 5 20.56 15.63 28.79
N THR A 6 19.44 16.26 28.41
CA THR A 6 18.10 15.77 28.76
C THR A 6 17.56 14.88 27.63
N LYS A 7 17.68 13.56 27.79
CA LYS A 7 16.96 12.58 26.95
C LYS A 7 15.46 12.65 27.28
N ARG A 8 14.63 13.07 26.32
CA ARG A 8 13.17 12.91 26.42
C ARG A 8 12.75 11.65 25.68
N THR A 9 12.39 10.62 26.43
CA THR A 9 11.65 9.45 25.95
C THR A 9 10.20 9.85 25.80
N ILE A 10 9.69 9.90 24.56
CA ILE A 10 8.28 10.16 24.29
C ILE A 10 7.56 8.82 24.27
N THR A 11 6.98 8.42 25.41
CA THR A 11 6.02 7.33 25.51
C THR A 11 4.61 7.87 25.30
N GLY A 12 4.25 8.15 24.05
CA GLY A 12 2.91 8.57 23.65
C GLY A 12 1.97 7.37 23.53
N LYS A 13 1.28 7.03 24.62
CA LYS A 13 0.10 6.14 24.60
C LYS A 13 -1.09 6.92 24.04
N THR A 14 -1.38 6.77 22.75
CA THR A 14 -2.64 7.24 22.17
C THR A 14 -3.74 6.23 22.52
N SER A 15 -4.64 6.68 23.39
CA SER A 15 -5.88 5.98 23.76
C SER A 15 -6.85 6.04 22.59
N ILE A 16 -6.94 4.93 21.85
CA ILE A 16 -7.97 4.73 20.82
C ILE A 16 -9.29 4.42 21.54
N LYS A 17 -10.19 5.41 21.54
CA LYS A 17 -11.56 5.26 22.00
C LYS A 17 -12.31 4.33 21.05
N HIS A 18 -12.46 3.09 21.53
CA HIS A 18 -13.52 2.11 21.29
C HIS A 18 -14.52 2.44 20.16
N LEU A 19 -14.28 1.86 18.98
CA LEU A 19 -15.36 1.39 18.12
C LEU A 19 -15.60 -0.08 18.49
N GLY A 20 -16.84 -0.38 18.84
CA GLY A 20 -17.29 -1.65 19.42
C GLY A 20 -17.01 -2.84 18.52
N ILE A 21 -15.87 -3.47 18.74
CA ILE A 21 -15.66 -4.88 18.41
C ILE A 21 -16.47 -5.66 19.43
N TYR A 22 -17.62 -6.18 19.03
CA TYR A 22 -18.32 -7.19 19.83
C TYR A 22 -17.33 -8.34 20.06
N PRO A 23 -16.93 -8.63 21.31
CA PRO A 23 -16.22 -9.85 21.58
C PRO A 23 -17.21 -10.97 21.33
N PHE A 24 -17.08 -11.64 20.18
CA PHE A 24 -17.57 -13.00 20.03
C PHE A 24 -16.73 -13.84 20.99
N THR A 25 -17.10 -13.76 22.27
CA THR A 25 -16.71 -14.74 23.25
C THR A 25 -17.25 -16.03 22.70
N GLN A 26 -16.36 -16.82 22.11
CA GLN A 26 -16.55 -18.24 22.00
C GLN A 26 -16.55 -18.71 23.46
N LYS A 27 -17.70 -18.54 24.13
CA LYS A 27 -18.11 -19.43 25.19
C LYS A 27 -17.97 -20.79 24.54
N ARG A 28 -16.85 -21.45 24.82
CA ARG A 28 -16.85 -22.90 24.97
C ARG A 28 -17.95 -23.14 25.98
N GLY A 29 -19.17 -23.28 25.47
CA GLY A 29 -20.14 -24.13 26.12
C GLY A 29 -19.36 -25.42 26.30
N LYS A 30 -18.88 -25.63 27.53
CA LYS A 30 -19.01 -26.94 28.14
C LYS A 30 -20.48 -27.28 27.94
N LEU A 31 -20.80 -27.87 26.79
CA LEU A 31 -21.90 -28.78 26.69
C LEU A 31 -21.56 -29.80 27.77
N HIS A 32 -22.18 -29.61 28.92
CA HIS A 32 -22.47 -30.69 29.84
C HIS A 32 -23.10 -31.78 28.97
N SER A 33 -22.28 -32.68 28.47
CA SER A 33 -22.71 -34.05 28.20
C SER A 33 -22.72 -34.79 29.54
N GLU A 34 -23.43 -34.22 30.51
CA GLU A 34 -24.07 -34.94 31.61
C GLU A 34 -25.48 -35.26 31.11
N VAL A 35 -25.55 -35.96 29.98
CA VAL A 35 -26.77 -36.68 29.63
C VAL A 35 -26.66 -38.00 30.38
N MET A 36 -27.38 -38.04 31.50
CA MET A 36 -27.87 -39.22 32.19
C MET A 36 -27.63 -40.53 31.43
N TRP A 37 -26.63 -41.30 31.87
CA TRP A 37 -26.50 -42.72 31.54
C TRP A 37 -27.19 -43.61 32.59
N GLU A 38 -27.88 -43.03 33.57
CA GLU A 38 -28.60 -43.75 34.61
C GLU A 38 -30.09 -43.85 34.29
N THR A 39 -30.41 -44.74 33.35
CA THR A 39 -31.46 -45.77 33.48
C THR A 39 -31.59 -46.46 32.13
N ARG A 40 -30.71 -47.43 31.87
CA ARG A 40 -31.00 -48.44 30.85
C ARG A 40 -32.21 -49.23 31.31
N PRO A 41 -33.32 -49.28 30.55
CA PRO A 41 -34.42 -50.18 30.84
C PRO A 41 -33.89 -51.63 30.80
N LYS A 42 -34.20 -52.42 31.83
CA LYS A 42 -33.85 -53.86 31.95
C LYS A 42 -34.56 -54.78 30.92
N TYR A 43 -35.11 -54.23 29.84
CA TYR A 43 -35.98 -54.93 28.88
C TYR A 43 -35.32 -55.15 27.51
N LEU A 44 -34.00 -55.34 27.46
CA LEU A 44 -33.27 -55.68 26.23
C LEU A 44 -32.40 -56.93 26.43
N ALA A 45 -32.92 -57.92 27.16
CA ALA A 45 -32.27 -59.22 27.33
C ALA A 45 -32.85 -60.32 26.42
N GLU A 46 -33.92 -60.06 25.66
CA GLU A 46 -34.62 -61.11 24.90
C GLU A 46 -34.87 -60.80 23.42
N PHE A 47 -34.42 -59.65 22.90
CA PHE A 47 -34.59 -59.37 21.48
C PHE A 47 -33.31 -59.65 20.68
N MET A 48 -33.39 -60.77 19.96
CA MET A 48 -32.68 -61.09 18.72
C MET A 48 -31.22 -61.56 18.84
N THR A 49 -31.09 -62.84 19.20
CA THR A 49 -30.12 -63.76 18.57
C THR A 49 -30.53 -64.09 17.13
N VAL A 50 -30.60 -63.08 16.25
CA VAL A 50 -30.88 -63.24 14.79
C VAL A 50 -29.66 -62.87 13.94
N TYR A 51 -28.48 -62.79 14.55
CA TYR A 51 -27.21 -62.65 13.84
C TYR A 51 -26.44 -63.97 13.91
N ASP A 52 -26.95 -64.98 13.21
CA ASP A 52 -26.20 -66.22 12.91
C ASP A 52 -26.66 -66.84 11.57
N LEU A 53 -27.09 -65.98 10.63
CA LEU A 53 -27.22 -66.34 9.23
C LEU A 53 -26.01 -65.75 8.52
N GLY A 54 -25.01 -66.59 8.21
CA GLY A 54 -23.77 -66.23 7.51
C GLY A 54 -23.98 -65.71 6.09
N LEU A 55 -24.71 -64.61 5.95
CA LEU A 55 -25.02 -63.87 4.72
C LEU A 55 -24.50 -62.42 4.78
N ASP A 56 -23.82 -62.03 5.86
CA ASP A 56 -23.53 -60.62 6.15
C ASP A 56 -22.22 -60.09 5.55
N GLU A 57 -21.28 -60.93 5.11
CA GLU A 57 -19.99 -60.43 4.58
C GLU A 57 -20.01 -60.06 3.09
N GLU A 58 -20.85 -60.69 2.26
CA GLU A 58 -20.88 -60.41 0.82
C GLU A 58 -21.77 -59.22 0.43
N ILE A 59 -22.89 -59.02 1.14
CA ILE A 59 -23.78 -57.87 0.90
C ILE A 59 -23.07 -56.56 1.34
N CYS A 60 -22.25 -56.61 2.40
CA CYS A 60 -21.52 -55.47 2.95
C CYS A 60 -20.46 -54.90 1.98
N LYS A 61 -19.72 -55.76 1.24
CA LYS A 61 -18.69 -55.33 0.27
C LYS A 61 -19.23 -54.47 -0.87
N SER A 62 -20.48 -54.73 -1.30
CA SER A 62 -21.11 -53.95 -2.37
C SER A 62 -21.51 -52.54 -1.91
N CYS A 63 -22.02 -52.42 -0.68
CA CYS A 63 -22.43 -51.16 -0.07
C CYS A 63 -21.26 -50.19 0.16
N ASP A 64 -20.11 -50.71 0.59
CA ASP A 64 -18.90 -49.89 0.79
C ASP A 64 -18.36 -49.35 -0.54
N SER A 65 -18.39 -50.17 -1.60
CA SER A 65 -17.92 -49.74 -2.93
C SER A 65 -18.76 -48.63 -3.56
N ILE A 66 -20.08 -48.60 -3.29
CA ILE A 66 -20.99 -47.56 -3.77
C ILE A 66 -20.74 -46.25 -3.01
N ARG A 67 -20.63 -46.35 -1.67
CA ARG A 67 -20.32 -45.19 -0.82
C ARG A 67 -18.97 -44.57 -1.17
N ASP A 68 -17.95 -45.39 -1.43
CA ASP A 68 -16.62 -44.90 -1.82
C ASP A 68 -16.63 -44.16 -3.15
N LYS A 69 -17.41 -44.63 -4.13
CA LYS A 69 -17.60 -43.94 -5.42
C LYS A 69 -18.24 -42.56 -5.21
N GLU A 70 -19.30 -42.50 -4.42
CA GLU A 70 -20.01 -41.24 -4.11
C GLU A 70 -19.10 -40.27 -3.34
N ILE A 71 -18.37 -40.76 -2.33
CA ILE A 71 -17.39 -39.96 -1.58
C ILE A 71 -16.30 -39.40 -2.51
N ASN A 72 -15.77 -40.20 -3.42
CA ASN A 72 -14.76 -39.75 -4.37
C ASN A 72 -15.31 -38.72 -5.37
N GLN A 73 -16.55 -38.90 -5.83
CA GLN A 73 -17.23 -37.92 -6.66
C GLN A 73 -17.40 -36.58 -5.93
N LEU A 74 -17.89 -36.61 -4.68
CA LEU A 74 -18.06 -35.41 -3.86
C LEU A 74 -16.73 -34.71 -3.54
N LYS A 75 -15.62 -35.46 -3.39
CA LYS A 75 -14.28 -34.89 -3.23
C LYS A 75 -13.83 -34.13 -4.49
N GLU A 76 -14.05 -34.71 -5.66
CA GLU A 76 -13.72 -34.05 -6.94
C GLU A 76 -14.59 -32.82 -7.19
N GLU A 77 -15.89 -32.88 -6.88
CA GLU A 77 -16.79 -31.72 -6.96
C GLU A 77 -16.36 -30.60 -5.99
N ASN A 78 -16.04 -30.93 -4.74
CA ASN A 78 -15.50 -29.96 -3.77
C ASN A 78 -14.19 -29.31 -4.24
N LYS A 79 -13.32 -30.08 -4.90
CA LYS A 79 -12.07 -29.55 -5.47
C LYS A 79 -12.36 -28.54 -6.59
N LYS A 80 -13.28 -28.86 -7.50
CA LYS A 80 -13.74 -27.94 -8.56
C LYS A 80 -14.36 -26.67 -7.97
N LEU A 81 -15.23 -26.80 -6.96
CA LEU A 81 -15.84 -25.67 -6.27
C LEU A 81 -14.81 -24.76 -5.59
N LYS A 82 -13.78 -25.33 -4.95
CA LYS A 82 -12.68 -24.55 -4.37
C LYS A 82 -11.91 -23.76 -5.43
N GLN A 83 -11.62 -24.38 -6.58
CA GLN A 83 -10.95 -23.70 -7.69
C GLN A 83 -11.80 -22.55 -8.23
N LEU A 84 -13.10 -22.79 -8.43
CA LEU A 84 -14.04 -21.79 -8.90
C LEU A 84 -14.19 -20.61 -7.92
N THR A 85 -14.28 -20.92 -6.63
CA THR A 85 -14.35 -19.90 -5.57
C THR A 85 -13.08 -19.05 -5.51
N LYS A 86 -11.91 -19.68 -5.70
CA LYS A 86 -10.64 -18.96 -5.79
C LYS A 86 -10.63 -18.03 -7.00
N PHE A 87 -11.00 -18.53 -8.17
CA PHE A 87 -11.10 -17.74 -9.40
C PHE A 87 -11.99 -16.50 -9.22
N TYR A 88 -13.22 -16.65 -8.70
CA TYR A 88 -14.10 -15.51 -8.50
C TYR A 88 -13.59 -14.51 -7.46
N LYS A 89 -12.90 -14.96 -6.41
CA LYS A 89 -12.26 -14.06 -5.46
C LYS A 89 -11.16 -13.23 -6.12
N ASP A 90 -10.37 -13.84 -6.99
CA ASP A 90 -9.31 -13.16 -7.71
C ASP A 90 -9.90 -12.16 -8.75
N GLU A 91 -11.00 -12.53 -9.41
CA GLU A 91 -11.72 -11.65 -10.33
C GLU A 91 -12.35 -10.45 -9.62
N ILE A 92 -13.02 -10.66 -8.47
CA ILE A 92 -13.58 -9.57 -7.65
C ILE A 92 -12.47 -8.59 -7.24
N LYS A 93 -11.32 -9.09 -6.78
CA LYS A 93 -10.18 -8.22 -6.45
C LYS A 93 -9.67 -7.43 -7.66
N SER A 94 -9.66 -8.04 -8.84
CA SER A 94 -9.27 -7.34 -10.07
C SER A 94 -10.26 -6.23 -10.42
N LEU A 95 -11.56 -6.50 -10.27
CA LEU A 95 -12.61 -5.52 -10.51
C LEU A 95 -12.60 -4.39 -9.48
N GLU A 96 -12.38 -4.69 -8.20
CA GLU A 96 -12.20 -3.69 -7.13
C GLU A 96 -11.00 -2.79 -7.44
N PHE A 97 -9.87 -3.36 -7.87
CA PHE A 97 -8.70 -2.58 -8.27
C PHE A 97 -8.97 -1.70 -9.49
N LYS A 98 -9.68 -2.21 -10.51
CA LYS A 98 -10.09 -1.41 -11.68
C LYS A 98 -11.06 -0.30 -11.27
N ALA A 99 -12.00 -0.56 -10.39
CA ALA A 99 -12.94 0.44 -9.88
C ALA A 99 -12.22 1.55 -9.10
N ALA A 100 -11.26 1.19 -8.24
CA ALA A 100 -10.43 2.16 -7.53
C ALA A 100 -9.57 3.02 -8.48
N LEU A 101 -9.12 2.47 -9.61
CA LEU A 101 -8.44 3.24 -10.66
C LEU A 101 -9.37 4.20 -11.41
N HIS A 102 -10.68 3.98 -11.37
CA HIS A 102 -11.69 4.85 -11.97
C HIS A 102 -12.18 5.96 -11.02
N GLU A 103 -11.79 5.94 -9.74
CA GLU A 103 -11.95 7.12 -8.88
C GLU A 103 -11.19 8.30 -9.52
N GLU A 104 -11.78 9.50 -9.45
CA GLU A 104 -11.21 10.69 -10.07
C GLU A 104 -9.77 10.86 -9.61
N ALA A 105 -8.84 10.87 -10.57
CA ALA A 105 -7.42 10.93 -10.27
C ALA A 105 -7.12 12.21 -9.49
N VAL A 106 -6.83 12.07 -8.19
CA VAL A 106 -6.44 13.20 -7.36
C VAL A 106 -5.16 13.80 -7.92
N SER A 107 -5.20 15.09 -8.21
CA SER A 107 -4.04 15.78 -8.75
C SER A 107 -2.96 15.92 -7.68
N ILE A 108 -1.69 15.84 -8.08
CA ILE A 108 -0.55 16.07 -7.18
C ILE A 108 -0.64 17.45 -6.49
N LYS A 109 -1.29 18.42 -7.16
CA LYS A 109 -1.53 19.76 -6.61
C LYS A 109 -2.48 19.72 -5.42
N GLU A 110 -3.61 19.03 -5.55
CA GLU A 110 -4.58 18.89 -4.46
C GLU A 110 -3.95 18.18 -3.25
N ILE A 111 -3.15 17.13 -3.47
CA ILE A 111 -2.43 16.45 -2.38
C ILE A 111 -1.46 17.40 -1.68
N ALA A 112 -0.71 18.21 -2.44
CA ALA A 112 0.21 19.19 -1.88
C ALA A 112 -0.53 20.30 -1.11
N GLU A 113 -1.66 20.76 -1.62
CA GLU A 113 -2.52 21.78 -0.99
C GLU A 113 -3.14 21.25 0.31
N GLU A 114 -3.68 20.03 0.30
CA GLU A 114 -4.23 19.37 1.50
C GLU A 114 -3.14 19.20 2.57
N PHE A 115 -1.97 18.71 2.17
CA PHE A 115 -0.84 18.51 3.09
C PHE A 115 -0.35 19.83 3.71
N THR A 116 -0.22 20.88 2.91
CA THR A 116 0.28 22.19 3.36
C THR A 116 -0.77 23.08 4.03
N SER A 117 -2.03 22.64 4.08
CA SER A 117 -3.11 23.37 4.76
C SER A 117 -2.96 23.38 6.30
N SER A 118 -2.25 22.40 6.87
CA SER A 118 -1.92 22.37 8.30
C SER A 118 -0.60 23.09 8.60
N PRO A 119 -0.45 23.77 9.76
CA PRO A 119 0.82 24.39 10.16
C PRO A 119 1.98 23.38 10.23
N GLU A 120 1.71 22.17 10.74
CA GLU A 120 2.68 21.10 10.85
C GLU A 120 3.12 20.59 9.48
N GLY A 121 2.16 20.37 8.57
CA GLY A 121 2.44 19.91 7.20
C GLY A 121 3.18 20.96 6.38
N LYS A 122 2.81 22.24 6.51
CA LYS A 122 3.55 23.35 5.90
C LYS A 122 4.99 23.40 6.39
N LYS A 123 5.21 23.30 7.70
CA LYS A 123 6.57 23.28 8.25
C LYS A 123 7.37 22.09 7.71
N ALA A 124 6.79 20.89 7.72
CA ALA A 124 7.45 19.70 7.19
C ALA A 124 7.79 19.84 5.70
N TRP A 125 6.92 20.50 4.94
CA TRP A 125 7.15 20.81 3.52
C TRP A 125 8.30 21.79 3.34
N ASP A 126 8.32 22.88 4.11
CA ASP A 126 9.38 23.88 4.08
C ASP A 126 10.74 23.27 4.47
N ASP A 127 10.78 22.48 5.56
CA ASP A 127 11.97 21.76 6.01
C ASP A 127 12.50 20.80 4.91
N ALA A 128 11.61 20.03 4.27
CA ALA A 128 11.98 19.13 3.18
C ALA A 128 12.47 19.88 1.93
N TRP A 129 11.91 21.06 1.66
CA TRP A 129 12.33 21.91 0.55
C TRP A 129 13.72 22.52 0.80
N GLU A 130 14.00 22.94 2.03
CA GLU A 130 15.32 23.43 2.46
C GLU A 130 16.40 22.35 2.35
N ASP A 131 16.11 21.14 2.85
CA ASP A 131 17.02 19.99 2.72
C ASP A 131 17.31 19.70 1.25
N ARG A 132 16.28 19.69 0.41
CA ARG A 132 16.44 19.49 -1.04
C ARG A 132 17.25 20.60 -1.69
N ALA A 133 17.02 21.85 -1.32
CA ALA A 133 17.77 22.99 -1.83
C ALA A 133 19.26 22.89 -1.48
N LYS A 134 19.57 22.41 -0.27
CA LYS A 134 20.95 22.17 0.19
C LYS A 134 21.63 21.08 -0.65
N GLU A 135 20.98 19.94 -0.87
CA GLU A 135 21.51 18.87 -1.72
C GLU A 135 21.81 19.38 -3.14
N LEU A 136 20.88 20.14 -3.73
CA LEU A 136 21.07 20.69 -5.07
C LEU A 136 22.23 21.69 -5.11
N LYS A 137 22.40 22.48 -4.05
CA LYS A 137 23.53 23.42 -3.92
C LYS A 137 24.86 22.68 -3.86
N GLU A 138 24.95 21.59 -3.11
CA GLU A 138 26.15 20.75 -3.07
C GLU A 138 26.50 20.18 -4.46
N LEU A 139 25.51 19.80 -5.26
CA LEU A 139 25.74 19.34 -6.64
C LEU A 139 26.29 20.45 -7.54
N VAL A 140 25.86 21.70 -7.34
CA VAL A 140 26.41 22.87 -8.05
C VAL A 140 27.85 23.11 -7.64
N GLU A 141 28.15 23.08 -6.34
CA GLU A 141 29.50 23.26 -5.81
C GLU A 141 30.47 22.16 -6.29
N GLN A 142 29.96 20.93 -6.48
CA GLN A 142 30.72 19.82 -7.08
C GLN A 142 30.86 19.91 -8.61
N GLY A 143 30.29 20.92 -9.27
CA GLY A 143 30.29 21.06 -10.73
C GLY A 143 29.46 20.01 -11.47
N LYS A 144 28.63 19.23 -10.77
CA LYS A 144 27.74 18.20 -11.34
C LYS A 144 26.43 18.78 -11.85
N MET A 145 26.08 20.00 -11.43
CA MET A 145 24.86 20.70 -11.81
C MET A 145 25.19 22.14 -12.18
N SER A 146 24.55 22.67 -13.23
CA SER A 146 24.65 24.09 -13.54
C SER A 146 23.79 24.94 -12.61
N ARG A 147 24.23 26.18 -12.36
CA ARG A 147 23.47 27.18 -11.58
C ARG A 147 22.10 27.46 -12.19
N ILE A 148 22.01 27.48 -13.52
CA ILE A 148 20.74 27.68 -14.24
C ILE A 148 19.74 26.57 -13.92
N LYS A 149 20.20 25.31 -13.94
CA LYS A 149 19.36 24.16 -13.58
C LYS A 149 18.92 24.22 -12.12
N PHE A 150 19.81 24.61 -11.22
CA PHE A 150 19.51 24.79 -9.79
C PHE A 150 18.37 25.78 -9.56
N TYR A 151 18.46 27.00 -10.08
CA TYR A 151 17.42 28.01 -9.89
C TYR A 151 16.11 27.68 -10.62
N ARG A 152 16.18 26.95 -11.75
CA ARG A 152 14.96 26.42 -12.39
C ARG A 152 14.23 25.43 -11.46
N LEU A 153 14.96 24.52 -10.82
CA LEU A 153 14.35 23.54 -9.91
C LEU A 153 13.76 24.22 -8.67
N LEU A 154 14.45 25.22 -8.11
CA LEU A 154 13.94 25.99 -6.97
C LEU A 154 12.68 26.81 -7.30
N SER A 155 12.53 27.24 -8.54
CA SER A 155 11.32 27.95 -8.98
C SER A 155 10.18 27.00 -9.40
N GLY A 156 10.37 25.69 -9.32
CA GLY A 156 9.34 24.70 -9.68
C GLY A 156 8.97 24.69 -11.16
N VAL A 157 9.80 25.25 -12.05
CA VAL A 157 9.50 25.35 -13.48
C VAL A 157 10.09 24.16 -14.23
N ASP A 158 9.30 23.46 -15.04
CA ASP A 158 9.83 22.40 -15.91
C ASP A 158 10.56 22.96 -17.15
N GLN A 159 11.39 22.14 -17.81
CA GLN A 159 12.18 22.57 -18.96
C GLN A 159 11.34 23.02 -20.17
N LYS A 160 10.17 22.41 -20.39
CA LYS A 160 9.26 22.76 -21.50
C LYS A 160 8.61 24.11 -21.23
N THR A 161 8.17 24.36 -20.00
CA THR A 161 7.64 25.65 -19.56
C THR A 161 8.71 26.73 -19.63
N LEU A 162 9.93 26.46 -19.18
CA LEU A 162 11.05 27.41 -19.32
C LEU A 162 11.35 27.72 -20.79
N ALA A 163 11.38 26.70 -21.65
CA ALA A 163 11.55 26.85 -23.09
C ALA A 163 10.47 27.76 -23.70
N GLY A 164 9.20 27.54 -23.35
CA GLY A 164 8.09 28.39 -23.76
C GLY A 164 8.26 29.86 -23.33
N LYS A 165 8.62 30.09 -22.06
CA LYS A 165 8.86 31.45 -21.53
C LYS A 165 10.06 32.14 -22.19
N LEU A 166 11.10 31.39 -22.54
CA LEU A 166 12.32 31.91 -23.17
C LEU A 166 12.17 32.09 -24.69
N GLY A 167 11.14 31.51 -25.30
CA GLY A 167 10.94 31.52 -26.75
C GLY A 167 11.90 30.59 -27.50
N THR A 168 12.22 29.44 -26.93
CA THR A 168 13.13 28.43 -27.53
C THR A 168 12.51 27.03 -27.49
N LYS A 169 13.17 26.06 -28.12
CA LYS A 169 12.84 24.63 -28.00
C LYS A 169 13.49 24.01 -26.77
N GLN A 170 12.84 22.99 -26.19
CA GLN A 170 13.31 22.25 -25.00
C GLN A 170 14.75 21.70 -25.12
N PRO A 171 15.21 21.13 -26.26
CA PRO A 171 16.60 20.67 -26.38
C PRO A 171 17.64 21.77 -26.17
N ASN A 172 17.30 23.03 -26.49
CA ASN A 172 18.19 24.15 -26.22
C ASN A 172 18.33 24.41 -24.72
N ILE A 173 17.25 24.24 -23.94
CA ILE A 173 17.30 24.33 -22.47
C ILE A 173 18.17 23.21 -21.90
N THR A 174 18.03 21.98 -22.41
CA THR A 174 18.90 20.87 -22.00
C THR A 174 20.38 21.18 -22.21
N ARG A 175 20.72 21.81 -23.34
CA ARG A 175 22.10 22.26 -23.64
C ARG A 175 22.55 23.38 -22.70
N ILE A 176 21.70 24.37 -22.47
CA ILE A 176 21.95 25.50 -21.55
C ILE A 176 22.19 25.01 -20.11
N GLU A 177 21.46 23.99 -19.67
CA GLU A 177 21.55 23.42 -18.32
C GLU A 177 22.74 22.47 -18.12
N LYS A 178 23.52 22.18 -19.17
CA LYS A 178 24.69 21.33 -19.06
C LYS A 178 25.79 22.05 -18.25
N PRO A 179 26.42 21.39 -17.26
CA PRO A 179 27.55 21.99 -16.54
C PRO A 179 28.66 22.46 -17.50
N GLY A 180 29.18 23.66 -17.25
CA GLY A 180 30.22 24.29 -18.08
C GLY A 180 29.72 24.96 -19.37
N TYR A 181 28.44 24.86 -19.73
CA TYR A 181 27.89 25.64 -20.84
C TYR A 181 27.72 27.11 -20.44
N GLN A 182 28.20 28.04 -21.26
CA GLN A 182 28.09 29.48 -21.02
C GLN A 182 27.10 30.11 -22.02
N PRO A 183 25.85 30.41 -21.60
CA PRO A 183 24.93 31.15 -22.46
C PRO A 183 25.40 32.59 -22.68
N ASN A 184 24.95 33.19 -23.77
CA ASN A 184 25.22 34.61 -24.02
C ASN A 184 24.51 35.51 -22.98
N VAL A 185 25.00 36.74 -22.84
CA VAL A 185 24.50 37.72 -21.86
C VAL A 185 23.01 37.97 -22.00
N ASP A 186 22.49 38.06 -23.24
CA ASP A 186 21.06 38.29 -23.48
C ASP A 186 20.20 37.12 -22.99
N THR A 187 20.68 35.89 -23.14
CA THR A 187 20.00 34.70 -22.61
C THR A 187 20.03 34.70 -21.08
N LEU A 188 21.18 35.03 -20.47
CA LEU A 188 21.29 35.14 -19.00
C LEU A 188 20.34 36.20 -18.44
N LYS A 189 20.23 37.38 -19.06
CA LYS A 189 19.28 38.43 -18.66
C LYS A 189 17.83 37.95 -18.72
N LYS A 190 17.44 37.24 -19.78
CA LYS A 190 16.09 36.68 -19.92
C LYS A 190 15.82 35.60 -18.86
N LEU A 191 16.78 34.70 -18.64
CA LEU A 191 16.68 33.65 -17.62
C LEU A 191 16.56 34.25 -16.22
N ALA A 192 17.39 35.23 -15.87
CA ALA A 192 17.33 35.94 -14.58
C ALA A 192 15.94 36.55 -14.33
N LYS A 193 15.38 37.21 -15.35
CA LYS A 193 14.01 37.77 -15.29
C LYS A 193 12.94 36.69 -15.12
N ILE A 194 13.04 35.57 -15.83
CA ILE A 194 12.06 34.48 -15.76
C ILE A 194 12.11 33.76 -14.39
N LEU A 195 13.30 33.57 -13.86
CA LEU A 195 13.55 32.84 -12.61
C LEU A 195 13.48 33.73 -11.36
N GLY A 196 13.42 35.06 -11.52
CA GLY A 196 13.34 36.01 -10.41
C GLY A 196 14.64 36.14 -9.60
N VAL A 197 15.78 35.93 -10.25
CA VAL A 197 17.11 35.95 -9.61
C VAL A 197 18.00 36.99 -10.25
N LYS A 198 19.16 37.28 -9.63
CA LYS A 198 20.14 38.18 -10.23
C LYS A 198 20.91 37.45 -11.32
N MET A 199 21.42 38.19 -12.30
CA MET A 199 22.15 37.59 -13.42
C MET A 199 23.45 36.92 -12.93
N GLU A 200 24.08 37.50 -11.92
CA GLU A 200 25.34 37.02 -11.32
C GLU A 200 25.17 35.65 -10.65
N ASP A 201 23.96 35.33 -10.19
CA ASP A 201 23.65 34.04 -9.57
C ASP A 201 23.68 32.88 -10.59
N LEU A 202 23.46 33.20 -11.88
CA LEU A 202 23.42 32.25 -12.99
C LEU A 202 24.77 31.99 -13.65
N ILE A 203 25.80 32.78 -13.31
CA ILE A 203 27.12 32.68 -13.92
C ILE A 203 27.92 31.57 -13.22
N GLU A 204 28.40 30.59 -13.99
CA GLU A 204 29.34 29.58 -13.51
C GLU A 204 30.67 30.24 -13.13
N ARG A 205 31.24 29.84 -11.98
CA ARG A 205 32.52 30.36 -11.46
C ARG A 205 33.63 29.35 -11.67
#